data_AF-A0A5N9EC29-F1
#
_entry.id   AF-A0A5N9EC29-F1
#
_cell.length_a   1.000
_cell.length_b   1.000
_cell.length_c   1.000
_cell.angle_alpha   90.00
_cell.angle_beta   90.00
_cell.angle_gamma   90.00
#
_symmetry.space_group_name_H-M   'P 1'
#
loop_
_entity.id
_entity.type
_entity.pdbx_description
1 polymer ?
#
loop_
_entity_poly.entity_id
_entity_poly.type
_entity_poly.pdbx_seq_one_letter_code
_entity_poly.pdbx_strand_id
1 'polypeptide(L)'
;MDIVALYIGAYLLGSIPTAYLIGRLVKGVDIRGYGSGNVGSANLYEHVGKGWVYPVAVVEIFVKGTVPIWVALFVLDIDRSSAYMIGPPLLTLAGNNWSVFLKLQGGRGIAVAGGTLLALTPLLAVACAVISIGGWKLTKNSGLWVLISLTLLPVLAYLLHDNLNLVWYTFGILGLVVLKRLSSNWTPFPEDVSRKKVLFNRLLQDRDVSDRTDWVRRIPEGSLGIK
;
A
#
# COMPACT_ATOMS: atom_id res chain seq x y z
N MET A 1 7.42 11.30 25.65
CA MET A 1 6.07 11.50 25.05
C MET A 1 6.15 11.62 23.53
N ASP A 2 7.33 11.96 23.00
CA ASP A 2 7.53 12.33 21.59
C ASP A 2 7.51 11.13 20.63
N ILE A 3 8.00 9.95 21.05
CA ILE A 3 7.92 8.71 20.24
C ILE A 3 6.46 8.29 20.03
N VAL A 4 5.63 8.36 21.07
CA VAL A 4 4.20 8.02 20.97
C VAL A 4 3.49 9.01 20.03
N ALA A 5 3.80 10.30 20.15
CA ALA A 5 3.26 11.33 19.25
C ALA A 5 3.69 11.08 17.79
N LEU A 6 4.95 10.71 17.55
CA LEU A 6 5.45 10.32 16.23
C LEU A 6 4.67 9.12 15.67
N TYR A 7 4.41 8.11 16.49
CA TYR A 7 3.73 6.89 16.06
C TYR A 7 2.27 7.15 15.69
N ILE A 8 1.55 7.92 16.53
CA ILE A 8 0.18 8.36 16.24
C ILE A 8 0.17 9.25 15.00
N GLY A 9 1.08 10.23 14.92
CA GLY A 9 1.22 11.12 13.78
C GLY A 9 1.51 10.39 12.46
N ALA A 10 2.38 9.37 12.49
CA ALA A 10 2.68 8.52 11.35
C ALA A 10 1.44 7.77 10.85
N TYR A 11 0.67 7.15 11.76
CA TYR A 11 -0.59 6.49 11.40
C TYR A 11 -1.63 7.47 10.83
N LEU A 12 -1.79 8.65 11.44
CA LEU A 12 -2.73 9.66 10.97
C LEU A 12 -2.34 10.23 9.59
N LEU A 13 -1.04 10.52 9.38
CA LEU A 13 -0.51 10.95 8.09
C LEU A 13 -0.73 9.88 7.02
N GLY A 14 -0.42 8.62 7.34
CA GLY A 14 -0.70 7.47 6.49
C GLY A 14 -2.18 7.37 6.12
N SER A 15 -3.06 7.63 7.09
CA SER A 15 -4.52 7.54 6.95
C SER A 15 -5.12 8.58 6.02
N ILE A 16 -4.43 9.68 5.67
CA ILE A 16 -4.98 10.71 4.76
C ILE A 16 -5.29 10.07 3.40
N PRO A 17 -6.54 10.00 2.94
CA PRO A 17 -6.88 9.14 1.80
C PRO A 17 -6.70 9.86 0.45
N THR A 18 -5.44 10.08 0.04
CA THR A 18 -5.08 10.92 -1.12
C THR A 18 -5.83 10.57 -2.40
N ALA A 19 -5.86 9.29 -2.80
CA ALA A 19 -6.57 8.87 -4.01
C ALA A 19 -8.09 9.11 -3.91
N TYR A 20 -8.70 8.89 -2.75
CA TYR A 20 -10.11 9.19 -2.52
C TYR A 20 -10.40 10.69 -2.64
N LEU A 21 -9.58 11.53 -2.00
CA LEU A 21 -9.72 12.98 -2.05
C LEU A 21 -9.64 13.49 -3.49
N ILE A 22 -8.68 13.00 -4.27
CA ILE A 22 -8.56 13.37 -5.69
C ILE A 22 -9.79 12.90 -6.48
N GLY A 23 -10.27 11.67 -6.28
CA GLY A 23 -11.48 11.19 -6.95
C GLY A 23 -12.71 12.06 -6.66
N ARG A 24 -12.87 12.49 -5.41
CA ARG A 24 -13.96 13.38 -4.98
C ARG A 24 -13.81 14.79 -5.55
N LEU A 25 -12.61 15.37 -5.53
CA LEU A 25 -12.37 16.74 -5.99
C LEU A 25 -12.44 16.86 -7.51
N VAL A 26 -11.96 15.87 -8.26
CA VAL A 26 -11.84 15.95 -9.73
C VAL A 26 -13.12 15.51 -10.43
N LYS A 27 -13.79 14.46 -9.94
CA LYS A 27 -14.97 13.86 -10.59
C LYS A 27 -16.21 13.78 -9.70
N GLY A 28 -16.14 14.19 -8.43
CA GLY A 28 -17.25 14.03 -7.49
C GLY A 28 -17.52 12.58 -7.05
N VAL A 29 -16.74 11.61 -7.52
CA VAL A 29 -17.03 10.18 -7.33
C VAL A 29 -16.34 9.62 -6.09
N ASP A 30 -17.02 8.70 -5.40
CA ASP A 30 -16.39 7.83 -4.41
C ASP A 30 -15.75 6.65 -5.12
N ILE A 31 -14.42 6.66 -5.27
CA ILE A 31 -13.69 5.60 -5.98
C ILE A 31 -13.83 4.21 -5.34
N ARG A 32 -14.32 4.09 -4.10
CA ARG A 32 -14.58 2.80 -3.46
C ARG A 32 -15.78 2.07 -4.07
N GLY A 33 -16.68 2.82 -4.70
CA GLY A 33 -17.83 2.30 -5.42
C GLY A 33 -17.51 1.83 -6.84
N TYR A 34 -16.24 1.55 -7.19
CA TYR A 34 -15.85 1.13 -8.54
C TYR A 34 -14.73 0.09 -8.51
N GLY A 35 -14.75 -0.82 -9.49
CA GLY A 35 -13.68 -1.78 -9.74
C GLY A 35 -13.32 -2.61 -8.50
N SER A 36 -12.06 -2.55 -8.09
CA SER A 36 -11.56 -3.26 -6.90
C SER A 36 -12.14 -2.74 -5.56
N GLY A 37 -12.75 -1.55 -5.57
CA GLY A 37 -13.12 -0.80 -4.36
C GLY A 37 -11.92 -0.28 -3.57
N ASN A 38 -10.71 -0.40 -4.13
CA ASN A 38 -9.46 -0.02 -3.50
C ASN A 38 -9.19 1.48 -3.66
N VAL A 39 -8.65 2.11 -2.62
CA VAL A 39 -8.33 3.55 -2.59
C VAL A 39 -6.87 3.74 -2.97
N GLY A 40 -6.51 3.27 -4.16
CA GLY A 40 -5.13 3.33 -4.66
C GLY A 40 -5.06 3.80 -6.10
N SER A 41 -3.85 4.08 -6.56
CA SER A 41 -3.58 4.64 -7.89
C SER A 41 -4.12 3.80 -9.05
N ALA A 42 -4.19 2.47 -8.91
CA ALA A 42 -4.76 1.60 -9.94
C ALA A 42 -6.26 1.88 -10.16
N ASN A 43 -7.03 2.01 -9.08
CA ASN A 43 -8.47 2.31 -9.19
C ASN A 43 -8.70 3.75 -9.67
N LEU A 44 -7.85 4.68 -9.22
CA LEU A 44 -7.86 6.06 -9.67
C LEU A 44 -7.54 6.18 -11.18
N TYR A 45 -6.57 5.41 -11.67
CA TYR A 45 -6.21 5.36 -13.08
C TYR A 45 -7.41 4.99 -13.95
N GLU A 46 -8.12 3.93 -13.56
CA GLU A 46 -9.21 3.34 -14.35
C GLU A 46 -10.49 4.20 -14.30
N HIS A 47 -10.80 4.84 -13.17
CA HIS A 47 -12.08 5.53 -12.98
C HIS A 47 -12.00 7.07 -12.97
N VAL A 48 -10.83 7.65 -12.66
CA VAL A 48 -10.65 9.11 -12.61
C VAL A 48 -9.79 9.59 -13.77
N GLY A 49 -8.59 9.04 -13.93
CA GLY A 49 -7.76 9.26 -15.11
C GLY A 49 -6.27 9.16 -14.84
N LYS A 50 -5.51 8.76 -15.86
CA LYS A 50 -4.07 8.48 -15.78
C LYS A 50 -3.22 9.62 -15.24
N GLY A 51 -3.59 10.88 -15.52
CA GLY A 51 -2.84 12.06 -15.08
C GLY A 51 -2.80 12.22 -13.56
N TRP A 52 -3.78 11.65 -12.85
CA TRP A 52 -3.88 11.76 -11.40
C TRP A 52 -3.10 10.69 -10.63
N VAL A 53 -2.58 9.66 -11.32
CA VAL A 53 -1.71 8.65 -10.71
C VAL A 53 -0.40 9.27 -10.22
N TYR A 54 0.18 10.17 -10.99
CA TYR A 54 1.44 10.83 -10.66
C TYR A 54 1.37 11.64 -9.36
N PRO A 55 0.42 12.59 -9.18
CA PRO A 55 0.33 13.34 -7.92
C PRO A 55 0.02 12.44 -6.72
N VAL A 56 -0.78 11.38 -6.87
CA VAL A 56 -0.96 10.39 -5.77
C VAL A 56 0.36 9.72 -5.42
N ALA A 57 1.09 9.21 -6.41
CA ALA A 57 2.36 8.54 -6.19
C ALA A 57 3.37 9.48 -5.51
N VAL A 58 3.43 10.76 -5.91
CA VAL A 58 4.30 11.76 -5.28
C VAL A 58 3.96 11.93 -3.79
N VAL A 59 2.68 12.11 -3.46
CA VAL A 59 2.26 12.25 -2.05
C VAL A 59 2.51 10.97 -1.25
N GLU A 60 2.20 9.81 -1.81
CA GLU A 60 2.40 8.54 -1.10
C GLU A 60 3.88 8.22 -0.89
N ILE A 61 4.75 8.47 -1.87
CA ILE A 61 6.19 8.19 -1.77
C ILE A 61 6.90 9.25 -0.93
N PHE A 62 6.78 10.54 -1.30
CA PHE A 62 7.62 11.61 -0.76
C PHE A 62 7.03 12.40 0.40
N VAL A 63 5.74 12.20 0.71
CA VAL A 63 5.14 12.82 1.90
C VAL A 63 4.90 11.74 2.94
N LYS A 64 4.03 10.78 2.63
CA LYS A 64 3.72 9.71 3.59
C LYS A 64 4.93 8.82 3.84
N GLY A 65 5.60 8.39 2.76
CA GLY A 65 6.69 7.43 2.86
C GLY A 65 7.96 7.97 3.54
N THR A 66 8.25 9.27 3.48
CA THR A 66 9.52 9.83 3.97
C THR A 66 9.38 10.67 5.24
N VAL A 67 8.33 11.48 5.37
CA VAL A 67 8.22 12.49 6.45
C VAL A 67 8.29 11.86 7.85
N PRO A 68 7.58 10.76 8.17
CA PRO A 68 7.67 10.14 9.50
C PRO A 68 9.08 9.64 9.83
N ILE A 69 9.82 9.15 8.83
CA ILE A 69 11.22 8.71 9.00
C ILE A 69 12.13 9.93 9.20
N TRP A 70 11.93 11.01 8.46
CA TRP A 70 12.70 12.23 8.64
C TRP A 70 12.46 12.91 9.99
N VAL A 71 11.22 12.91 10.48
CA VAL A 71 10.92 13.38 11.83
C VAL A 71 11.65 12.50 12.86
N ALA A 72 11.63 11.18 12.69
CA ALA A 72 12.36 10.27 13.56
C ALA A 72 13.87 10.56 13.56
N LEU A 73 14.50 10.69 12.39
CA LEU A 73 15.94 10.87 12.24
C LEU A 73 16.43 12.27 12.64
N PHE A 74 15.73 13.33 12.22
CA PHE A 74 16.26 14.69 12.28
C PHE A 74 15.62 15.57 13.34
N VAL A 75 14.47 15.19 13.88
CA VAL A 75 13.78 15.95 14.93
C VAL A 75 13.89 15.26 16.28
N LEU A 76 13.75 13.92 16.30
CA LEU A 76 13.82 13.14 17.53
C LEU A 76 15.16 12.41 17.73
N ASP A 77 16.10 12.58 16.78
CA ASP A 77 17.44 11.98 16.81
C ASP A 77 17.43 10.46 17.05
N ILE A 78 16.40 9.78 16.51
CA ILE A 78 16.29 8.32 16.58
C ILE A 78 17.28 7.75 15.58
N ASP A 79 18.27 7.02 16.09
CA ASP A 79 19.25 6.34 15.25
C ASP A 79 18.58 5.41 14.22
N ARG A 80 19.14 5.37 13.00
CA ARG A 80 18.59 4.57 11.89
C ARG A 80 18.57 3.08 12.18
N SER A 81 19.50 2.59 13.01
CA SER A 81 19.55 1.19 13.44
C SER A 81 18.66 0.88 14.64
N SER A 82 18.04 1.89 15.26
CA SER A 82 17.17 1.72 16.42
C SER A 82 15.91 0.91 16.11
N ALA A 83 15.48 0.09 17.07
CA ALA A 83 14.19 -0.59 17.01
C ALA A 83 13.00 0.40 16.94
N TYR A 84 13.17 1.61 17.51
CA TYR A 84 12.14 2.66 17.42
C TYR A 84 11.92 3.17 15.98
N MET A 85 12.91 3.01 15.09
CA MET A 85 12.78 3.43 13.68
C MET A 85 11.81 2.54 12.89
N ILE A 86 11.51 1.32 13.38
CA ILE A 86 10.59 0.39 12.71
C ILE A 86 9.14 0.91 12.75
N GLY A 87 8.75 1.54 13.85
CA GLY A 87 7.36 1.93 14.12
C GLY A 87 6.77 2.93 13.10
N PRO A 88 7.36 4.11 12.90
CA PRO A 88 6.81 5.15 12.03
C PRO A 88 6.49 4.71 10.59
N PRO A 89 7.40 4.03 9.85
CA PRO A 89 7.10 3.60 8.50
C PRO A 89 6.01 2.52 8.45
N LEU A 90 6.00 1.57 9.39
CA LEU A 90 4.94 0.54 9.44
C LEU A 90 3.58 1.13 9.82
N LEU A 91 3.53 2.08 10.75
CA LEU A 91 2.30 2.74 11.16
C LEU A 91 1.74 3.63 10.05
N THR A 92 2.60 4.31 9.30
CA THR A 92 2.19 5.04 8.09
C THR A 92 1.59 4.10 7.05
N LEU A 93 2.25 2.96 6.81
CA LEU A 93 1.76 1.94 5.89
C LEU A 93 0.41 1.36 6.36
N ALA A 94 0.27 1.08 7.66
CA ALA A 94 -0.95 0.61 8.28
C ALA A 94 -2.09 1.64 8.16
N GLY A 95 -1.81 2.93 8.41
CA GLY A 95 -2.79 4.01 8.21
C GLY A 95 -3.25 4.11 6.77
N ASN A 96 -2.34 3.97 5.80
CA ASN A 96 -2.71 3.98 4.39
C ASN A 96 -3.59 2.77 4.01
N ASN A 97 -3.33 1.60 4.61
CA ASN A 97 -4.06 0.37 4.34
C ASN A 97 -5.43 0.34 5.02
N TRP A 98 -5.52 0.85 6.25
CA TRP A 98 -6.73 0.91 7.06
C TRP A 98 -6.89 2.33 7.62
N SER A 99 -7.35 3.23 6.75
CA SER A 99 -7.51 4.64 7.13
C SER A 99 -8.63 4.81 8.13
N VAL A 100 -8.34 5.49 9.24
CA VAL A 100 -9.37 5.89 10.22
C VAL A 100 -10.42 6.82 9.58
N PHE A 101 -10.03 7.63 8.60
CA PHE A 101 -10.93 8.54 7.88
C PHE A 101 -11.86 7.84 6.89
N LEU A 102 -11.57 6.58 6.55
CA LEU A 102 -12.37 5.78 5.62
C LEU A 102 -12.91 4.49 6.24
N LYS A 103 -13.19 4.50 7.56
CA LYS A 103 -13.74 3.33 8.28
C LYS A 103 -12.89 2.06 8.07
N LEU A 104 -11.57 2.22 8.20
CA LEU A 104 -10.56 1.16 8.00
C LEU A 104 -10.54 0.56 6.59
N GLN A 105 -11.00 1.32 5.59
CA GLN A 105 -10.75 1.04 4.18
C GLN A 105 -9.58 1.90 3.70
N GLY A 106 -8.88 1.48 2.65
CA GLY A 106 -7.65 2.16 2.22
C GLY A 106 -7.02 1.52 1.00
N GLY A 107 -5.75 1.87 0.78
CA GLY A 107 -4.91 1.37 -0.30
C GLY A 107 -4.26 0.02 0.01
N ARG A 108 -3.33 -0.43 -0.86
CA ARG A 108 -2.39 -1.55 -0.55
C ARG A 108 -1.06 -1.09 0.06
N GLY A 109 -0.80 0.21 0.04
CA GLY A 109 0.39 0.78 0.64
C GLY A 109 1.69 0.55 -0.15
N ILE A 110 1.63 0.06 -1.39
CA ILE A 110 2.84 -0.26 -2.17
C ILE A 110 3.71 0.98 -2.43
N ALA A 111 3.11 2.12 -2.79
CA ALA A 111 3.87 3.35 -3.01
C ALA A 111 4.41 3.94 -1.69
N VAL A 112 3.63 3.86 -0.60
CA VAL A 112 4.09 4.26 0.75
C VAL A 112 5.29 3.39 1.17
N ALA A 113 5.21 2.06 1.02
CA ALA A 113 6.31 1.15 1.30
C ALA A 113 7.55 1.45 0.42
N GLY A 114 7.34 1.83 -0.84
CA GLY A 114 8.41 2.30 -1.72
C GLY A 114 9.09 3.57 -1.19
N GLY A 115 8.31 4.54 -0.70
CA GLY A 115 8.83 5.76 -0.10
C GLY A 115 9.56 5.53 1.23
N THR A 116 9.03 4.65 2.09
CA THR A 116 9.70 4.29 3.35
C THR A 116 11.01 3.54 3.10
N LEU A 117 11.05 2.64 2.12
CA LEU A 117 12.28 2.01 1.67
C LEU A 117 13.24 3.04 1.07
N LEU A 118 12.76 3.97 0.25
CA LEU A 118 13.61 5.01 -0.34
C LEU A 118 14.28 5.89 0.73
N ALA A 119 13.56 6.23 1.81
CA ALA A 119 14.11 7.01 2.92
C ALA A 119 15.10 6.23 3.80
N LEU A 120 14.90 4.92 4.01
CA LEU A 120 15.76 4.10 4.88
C LEU A 120 16.93 3.46 4.15
N THR A 121 16.65 2.89 2.97
CA THR A 121 17.59 2.13 2.15
C THR A 121 17.17 2.20 0.66
N PRO A 122 17.67 3.21 -0.07
CA PRO A 122 17.45 3.34 -1.51
C PRO A 122 17.80 2.07 -2.29
N LEU A 123 18.80 1.31 -1.84
CA LEU A 123 19.21 0.06 -2.46
C LEU A 123 18.08 -0.98 -2.45
N LEU A 124 17.43 -1.22 -1.30
CA LEU A 124 16.29 -2.15 -1.25
C LEU A 124 15.08 -1.61 -2.01
N ALA A 125 14.85 -0.29 -2.02
CA ALA A 125 13.79 0.32 -2.81
C ALA A 125 13.97 0.04 -4.32
N VAL A 126 15.19 0.23 -4.83
CA VAL A 126 15.55 -0.06 -6.22
C VAL A 126 15.44 -1.55 -6.51
N ALA A 127 15.96 -2.43 -5.65
CA ALA A 127 15.84 -3.88 -5.84
C ALA A 127 14.37 -4.32 -5.92
N CYS A 128 13.52 -3.81 -5.03
CA CYS A 128 12.08 -4.06 -5.04
C CYS A 128 11.43 -3.59 -6.35
N ALA A 129 11.76 -2.38 -6.79
CA ALA A 129 11.24 -1.80 -8.04
C ALA A 129 11.69 -2.61 -9.26
N VAL A 130 12.97 -3.02 -9.33
CA VAL A 130 13.51 -3.82 -10.44
C VAL A 130 12.82 -5.17 -10.53
N ILE A 131 12.68 -5.90 -9.41
CA ILE A 131 12.02 -7.21 -9.38
C ILE A 131 10.54 -7.07 -9.77
N SER A 132 9.83 -6.12 -9.15
CA SER A 132 8.39 -5.96 -9.37
C SER A 132 8.05 -5.45 -10.78
N ILE A 133 8.73 -4.40 -11.25
CA ILE A 133 8.51 -3.81 -12.58
C ILE A 133 9.04 -4.72 -13.68
N GLY A 134 10.23 -5.30 -13.50
CA GLY A 134 10.83 -6.22 -14.47
C GLY A 134 9.95 -7.45 -14.67
N GLY A 135 9.54 -8.08 -13.58
CA GLY A 135 8.61 -9.19 -13.62
C GLY A 135 7.25 -8.85 -14.21
N TRP A 136 6.65 -7.72 -13.81
CA TRP A 136 5.40 -7.25 -14.40
C TRP A 136 5.51 -7.03 -15.92
N LYS A 137 6.63 -6.51 -16.42
CA LYS A 137 6.83 -6.33 -17.86
C LYS A 137 6.76 -7.65 -18.62
N LEU A 138 7.24 -8.75 -18.02
CA LEU A 138 7.26 -10.09 -18.59
C LEU A 138 5.90 -10.78 -18.53
N THR A 139 5.20 -10.74 -17.39
CA THR A 139 3.98 -11.55 -17.19
C THR A 139 2.68 -10.75 -17.19
N LYS A 140 2.77 -9.41 -17.19
CA LYS A 140 1.64 -8.47 -17.00
C LYS A 140 0.85 -8.68 -15.71
N ASN A 141 1.43 -9.37 -14.72
CA ASN A 141 0.81 -9.60 -13.41
C ASN A 141 1.54 -8.83 -12.29
N SER A 142 1.11 -7.59 -12.04
CA SER A 142 1.72 -6.72 -11.03
C SER A 142 1.54 -7.27 -9.60
N GLY A 143 0.36 -7.82 -9.29
CA GLY A 143 0.07 -8.40 -7.98
C GLY A 143 1.08 -9.49 -7.59
N LEU A 144 1.39 -10.40 -8.52
CA LEU A 144 2.33 -11.49 -8.28
C LEU A 144 3.75 -10.98 -8.03
N TRP A 145 4.24 -10.11 -8.90
CA TRP A 145 5.63 -9.65 -8.83
C TRP A 145 5.90 -8.67 -7.69
N VAL A 146 4.89 -7.92 -7.23
CA VAL A 146 4.97 -7.19 -5.96
C VAL A 146 5.05 -8.14 -4.77
N LEU A 147 4.30 -9.25 -4.77
CA LEU A 147 4.39 -10.23 -3.68
C LEU A 147 5.78 -10.88 -3.66
N ILE A 148 6.30 -11.30 -4.82
CA ILE A 148 7.63 -11.88 -4.94
C ILE A 148 8.70 -10.89 -4.45
N SER A 149 8.64 -9.62 -4.87
CA SER A 149 9.64 -8.62 -4.44
C SER A 149 9.60 -8.37 -2.93
N LEU A 150 8.41 -8.33 -2.32
CA LEU A 150 8.25 -8.17 -0.88
C LEU A 150 8.68 -9.43 -0.10
N THR A 151 8.47 -10.63 -0.63
CA THR A 151 8.93 -11.88 -0.02
C THR A 151 10.46 -11.99 -0.04
N LEU A 152 11.11 -11.50 -1.08
CA LEU A 152 12.58 -11.46 -1.17
C LEU A 152 13.19 -10.36 -0.30
N LEU A 153 12.41 -9.36 0.11
CA LEU A 153 12.91 -8.17 0.79
C LEU A 153 13.65 -8.47 2.11
N PRO A 154 13.16 -9.34 3.02
CA PRO A 154 13.89 -9.66 4.25
C PRO A 154 15.20 -10.40 4.00
N VAL A 155 15.25 -11.24 2.97
CA VAL A 155 16.48 -11.94 2.56
C VAL A 155 17.49 -10.93 2.05
N LEU A 156 17.08 -10.01 1.17
CA LEU A 156 17.95 -8.95 0.65
C LEU A 156 18.40 -8.00 1.77
N ALA A 157 17.52 -7.65 2.71
CA ALA A 157 17.88 -6.83 3.85
C ALA A 157 18.95 -7.49 4.72
N TYR A 158 18.81 -8.79 4.99
CA TYR A 158 19.77 -9.56 5.78
C TYR A 158 21.15 -9.68 5.09
N LEU A 159 21.16 -9.87 3.77
CA LEU A 159 22.41 -10.04 3.01
C LEU A 159 23.15 -8.71 2.75
N LEU A 160 22.43 -7.60 2.65
CA LEU A 160 23.00 -6.30 2.21
C LEU A 160 23.21 -5.32 3.36
N HIS A 161 22.62 -5.55 4.53
CA HIS A 161 22.67 -4.62 5.66
C HIS A 161 22.88 -5.36 6.98
N ASP A 162 23.85 -4.89 7.78
CA ASP A 162 24.09 -5.36 9.14
C ASP A 162 23.15 -4.68 10.15
N ASN A 163 21.84 -4.86 9.95
CA ASN A 163 20.81 -4.24 10.80
C ASN A 163 19.56 -5.14 10.87
N LEU A 164 19.45 -5.91 11.95
CA LEU A 164 18.30 -6.80 12.18
C LEU A 164 16.97 -6.05 12.30
N ASN A 165 16.97 -4.79 12.77
CA ASN A 165 15.74 -4.00 12.84
C ASN A 165 15.21 -3.66 11.44
N LEU A 166 16.09 -3.47 10.46
CA LEU A 166 15.69 -3.32 9.06
C LEU A 166 15.07 -4.62 8.51
N VAL A 167 15.61 -5.79 8.87
CA VAL A 167 15.05 -7.10 8.49
C VAL A 167 13.63 -7.25 9.06
N TRP A 168 13.44 -6.99 10.36
CA TRP A 168 12.11 -7.04 10.98
C TRP A 168 11.12 -6.05 10.38
N TYR A 169 11.57 -4.84 10.05
CA TYR A 169 10.78 -3.87 9.33
C TYR A 169 10.30 -4.41 7.96
N THR A 170 11.15 -5.07 7.18
CA THR A 170 10.74 -5.64 5.89
C THR A 170 9.76 -6.79 6.03
N PHE A 171 9.87 -7.62 7.07
CA PHE A 171 8.84 -8.58 7.45
C PHE A 171 7.51 -7.89 7.80
N GLY A 172 7.58 -6.76 8.51
CA GLY A 172 6.42 -5.92 8.80
C GLY A 172 5.71 -5.42 7.53
N ILE A 173 6.45 -4.93 6.53
CA ILE A 173 5.88 -4.53 5.23
C ILE A 173 5.15 -5.70 4.58
N LEU A 174 5.82 -6.86 4.47
CA LEU A 174 5.24 -8.06 3.87
C LEU A 174 3.96 -8.47 4.60
N GLY A 175 3.99 -8.51 5.93
CA GLY A 175 2.85 -8.84 6.78
C GLY A 175 1.67 -7.89 6.55
N LEU A 176 1.88 -6.57 6.61
CA LEU A 176 0.81 -5.58 6.41
C LEU A 176 0.22 -5.65 5.00
N VAL A 177 1.04 -5.85 3.96
CA VAL A 177 0.55 -5.99 2.59
C VAL A 177 -0.24 -7.28 2.40
N VAL A 178 0.24 -8.41 2.94
CA VAL A 178 -0.47 -9.70 2.88
C VAL A 178 -1.81 -9.61 3.62
N LEU A 179 -1.81 -9.08 4.85
CA LEU A 179 -3.03 -8.86 5.62
C LEU A 179 -4.02 -8.00 4.85
N LYS A 180 -3.53 -6.89 4.28
CA LYS A 180 -4.38 -6.01 3.49
C LYS A 180 -4.94 -6.72 2.26
N ARG A 181 -4.12 -7.46 1.52
CA ARG A 181 -4.57 -8.25 0.35
C ARG A 181 -5.72 -9.19 0.72
N LEU A 182 -5.55 -9.97 1.78
CA LEU A 182 -6.54 -10.94 2.26
C LEU A 182 -7.83 -10.26 2.76
N SER A 183 -7.71 -9.17 3.52
CA SER A 183 -8.85 -8.42 4.07
C SER A 183 -9.60 -7.59 3.02
N SER A 184 -8.94 -7.26 1.89
CA SER A 184 -9.46 -6.31 0.91
C SER A 184 -9.90 -4.99 1.58
N ASN A 185 -11.01 -4.39 1.14
CA ASN A 185 -11.74 -3.32 1.82
C ASN A 185 -13.05 -3.83 2.41
N TRP A 186 -13.00 -4.99 3.09
CA TRP A 186 -14.16 -5.67 3.64
C TRP A 186 -15.17 -6.10 2.56
N THR A 187 -14.68 -6.33 1.34
CA THR A 187 -15.52 -6.78 0.22
C THR A 187 -16.04 -8.19 0.52
N PRO A 188 -17.37 -8.42 0.47
CA PRO A 188 -17.95 -9.75 0.62
C PRO A 188 -17.34 -10.75 -0.36
N PHE A 189 -17.33 -12.01 0.03
CA PHE A 189 -16.93 -13.08 -0.88
C PHE A 189 -17.99 -13.25 -1.98
N PRO A 190 -17.60 -13.36 -3.26
CA PRO A 190 -18.52 -13.74 -4.33
C PRO A 190 -19.19 -15.09 -4.03
N GLU A 191 -20.47 -15.22 -4.36
CA GLU A 191 -21.25 -16.44 -4.10
C GLU A 191 -20.88 -17.59 -5.04
N ASP A 192 -20.42 -17.25 -6.25
CA ASP A 192 -20.07 -18.15 -7.34
C ASP A 192 -18.65 -18.73 -7.23
N VAL A 193 -17.82 -18.22 -6.32
CA VAL A 193 -16.41 -18.62 -6.16
C VAL A 193 -16.13 -19.12 -4.75
N SER A 194 -15.45 -20.28 -4.64
CA SER A 194 -15.07 -20.81 -3.33
C SER A 194 -14.16 -19.86 -2.55
N ARG A 195 -14.40 -19.73 -1.23
CA ARG A 195 -13.64 -18.82 -0.34
C ARG A 195 -12.12 -19.03 -0.43
N LYS A 196 -11.67 -20.28 -0.53
CA LYS A 196 -10.25 -20.63 -0.68
C LYS A 196 -9.65 -20.04 -1.97
N LYS A 197 -10.38 -20.14 -3.09
CA LYS A 197 -9.95 -19.59 -4.38
C LYS A 197 -9.90 -18.06 -4.35
N VAL A 198 -10.87 -17.41 -3.69
CA VAL A 198 -10.87 -15.95 -3.49
C VAL A 198 -9.66 -15.50 -2.68
N LEU A 199 -9.37 -16.16 -1.55
CA LEU A 199 -8.20 -15.84 -0.72
C LEU A 199 -6.88 -16.05 -1.48
N PHE A 200 -6.79 -17.11 -2.28
CA PHE A 200 -5.64 -17.37 -3.13
C PHE A 200 -5.45 -16.28 -4.20
N ASN A 201 -6.54 -15.88 -4.87
CA ASN A 201 -6.53 -14.80 -5.84
C ASN A 201 -6.14 -13.47 -5.17
N ARG A 202 -6.70 -13.16 -4.00
CA ARG A 202 -6.36 -11.95 -3.24
C ARG A 202 -4.89 -11.91 -2.89
N LEU A 203 -4.34 -13.03 -2.42
CA LEU A 203 -2.94 -13.13 -2.06
C LEU A 203 -2.03 -12.95 -3.27
N LEU A 204 -2.18 -13.78 -4.31
CA LEU A 204 -1.24 -13.81 -5.43
C LEU A 204 -1.48 -12.70 -6.45
N GLN A 205 -2.74 -12.43 -6.77
CA GLN A 205 -3.12 -11.57 -7.89
C GLN A 205 -3.68 -10.21 -7.47
N ASP A 206 -3.86 -9.98 -6.17
CA ASP A 206 -4.45 -8.77 -5.59
C ASP A 206 -5.87 -8.45 -6.11
N ARG A 207 -6.71 -9.49 -6.25
CA ARG A 207 -8.09 -9.41 -6.76
C ARG A 207 -8.92 -10.61 -6.29
N ASP A 208 -10.25 -10.53 -6.38
CA ASP A 208 -11.12 -11.63 -5.89
C ASP A 208 -11.36 -12.71 -6.95
N VAL A 209 -11.35 -12.32 -8.24
CA VAL A 209 -11.63 -13.19 -9.39
C VAL A 209 -10.41 -13.35 -10.31
N SER A 210 -10.38 -14.37 -11.15
CA SER A 210 -9.26 -14.60 -12.08
C SER A 210 -9.23 -13.63 -13.26
N ASP A 211 -10.39 -13.25 -13.81
CA ASP A 211 -10.46 -12.31 -14.93
C ASP A 211 -10.21 -10.87 -14.44
N ARG A 212 -9.19 -10.22 -14.99
CA ARG A 212 -8.85 -8.83 -14.63
C ARG A 212 -9.86 -7.84 -15.20
N THR A 213 -10.33 -8.07 -16.42
CA THR A 213 -11.02 -7.05 -17.22
C THR A 213 -12.37 -6.74 -16.62
N ASP A 214 -13.14 -7.79 -16.33
CA ASP A 214 -14.45 -7.67 -15.70
C ASP A 214 -14.34 -7.15 -14.27
N TRP A 215 -13.30 -7.59 -13.53
CA TRP A 215 -13.05 -7.14 -12.17
C TRP A 215 -12.80 -5.64 -12.04
N VAL A 216 -12.01 -5.08 -12.97
CA VAL A 216 -11.65 -3.66 -12.94
C VAL A 216 -12.80 -2.79 -13.44
N ARG A 217 -13.60 -3.29 -14.38
CA ARG A 217 -14.70 -2.52 -14.99
C ARG A 217 -16.02 -2.63 -14.25
N ARG A 218 -16.14 -3.53 -13.28
CA ARG A 218 -17.39 -3.67 -12.50
C ARG A 218 -17.75 -2.38 -11.78
N ILE A 219 -19.04 -2.09 -11.80
CA ILE A 219 -19.67 -1.18 -10.87
C ILE A 219 -20.26 -2.09 -9.78
N PRO A 220 -19.73 -2.10 -8.54
CA PRO A 220 -20.32 -2.85 -7.45
C PRO A 220 -21.79 -2.49 -7.30
N GLU A 221 -22.64 -3.52 -7.24
CA GLU A 221 -24.09 -3.37 -7.01
C GLU A 221 -24.32 -2.50 -5.76
N GLY A 222 -25.10 -1.43 -5.90
CA GLY A 222 -25.42 -0.48 -4.81
C GLY A 222 -24.80 0.92 -4.92
N SER A 223 -23.90 1.18 -5.87
CA SER A 223 -23.30 2.52 -6.09
C SER A 223 -24.23 3.54 -6.77
N LEU A 224 -25.43 3.14 -7.19
CA LEU A 224 -26.47 4.02 -7.76
C LEU A 224 -27.37 4.68 -6.69
N GLY A 225 -27.13 4.43 -5.40
CA GLY A 225 -28.06 4.77 -4.32
C GLY A 225 -27.67 5.94 -3.41
N ILE A 226 -26.59 6.67 -3.66
CA ILE A 226 -26.25 7.86 -2.85
C ILE A 226 -26.12 9.05 -3.78
N LYS A 227 -27.25 9.70 -4.04
CA LYS A 227 -27.31 11.11 -4.45
C LYS A 227 -26.98 11.99 -3.24
#